data_AF-A0A8T6UF68-F1
#
_entry.id   AF-A0A8T6UF68-F1
#
_cell.length_a   1.000
_cell.length_b   1.000
_cell.length_c   1.000
_cell.angle_alpha   90.00
_cell.angle_beta   90.00
_cell.angle_gamma   90.00
#
_symmetry.space_group_name_H-M   'P 1'
#
loop_
_entity.id
_entity.type
_entity.pdbx_description
1 polymer ?
#
loop_
_entity_poly.entity_id
_entity_poly.type
_entity_poly.pdbx_seq_one_letter_code
_entity_poly.pdbx_strand_id
1 'polypeptide(L)'
;PHPRSYGTFPRVLGKYVRNEEILTLENAVQKMTSLPARKLGLKERGLIKEGMYADIAIFNPEIILDKATYADPHQYPEGVEYVVVNGKMIISKKEHIGALAGKALRKRIPR
;
A
#
# COMPACT_ATOMS: atom_id res chain seq x y z
N PRO A 1 -0.99 16.12 13.62
CA PRO A 1 -0.80 15.51 12.27
C PRO A 1 -2.17 15.18 11.70
N HIS A 2 -2.33 15.15 10.37
CA HIS A 2 -3.64 14.87 9.76
C HIS A 2 -3.86 13.34 9.69
N PRO A 3 -5.06 12.80 10.00
CA PRO A 3 -5.32 11.34 10.04
C PRO A 3 -4.96 10.58 8.75
N ARG A 4 -4.99 11.29 7.62
CA ARG A 4 -4.54 10.80 6.31
C ARG A 4 -3.14 10.16 6.33
N SER A 5 -2.25 10.57 7.23
CA SER A 5 -0.90 9.99 7.34
C SER A 5 -0.92 8.48 7.64
N TYR A 6 -1.94 7.99 8.34
CA TYR A 6 -2.07 6.57 8.72
C TYR A 6 -3.24 5.87 8.01
N GLY A 7 -4.25 6.62 7.59
CA GLY A 7 -5.51 6.05 7.10
C GLY A 7 -5.74 6.07 5.58
N THR A 8 -4.92 6.74 4.77
CA THR A 8 -5.29 7.03 3.36
C THR A 8 -5.65 5.78 2.55
N PHE A 9 -4.78 4.79 2.45
CA PHE A 9 -5.04 3.59 1.63
C PHE A 9 -6.09 2.65 2.24
N PRO A 10 -6.05 2.34 3.55
CA PRO A 10 -7.11 1.58 4.21
C PRO A 10 -8.49 2.21 4.06
N ARG A 11 -8.58 3.54 4.09
CA ARG A 11 -9.85 4.25 3.84
C ARG A 11 -10.36 4.06 2.42
N VAL A 12 -9.47 4.10 1.43
CA VAL A 12 -9.86 3.82 0.04
C VAL A 12 -10.40 2.39 -0.09
N LEU A 13 -9.74 1.41 0.50
CA LEU A 13 -10.13 0.00 0.41
C LEU A 13 -11.38 -0.33 1.26
N GLY A 14 -11.49 0.21 2.46
CA GLY A 14 -12.62 -0.06 3.36
C GLY A 14 -13.83 0.81 3.03
N LYS A 15 -13.66 2.14 3.08
CA LYS A 15 -14.77 3.06 2.90
C LYS A 15 -15.21 3.14 1.43
N TYR A 16 -14.29 3.39 0.50
CA TYR A 16 -14.67 3.70 -0.89
C TYR A 16 -14.88 2.46 -1.77
N VAL A 17 -14.24 1.33 -1.48
CA VAL A 17 -14.48 0.08 -2.19
C VAL A 17 -15.58 -0.72 -1.50
N ARG A 18 -15.37 -1.16 -0.25
CA ARG A 18 -16.31 -2.08 0.43
C ARG A 18 -17.62 -1.42 0.87
N ASN A 19 -17.57 -0.25 1.51
CA ASN A 19 -18.77 0.33 2.15
C ASN A 19 -19.62 1.18 1.21
N GLU A 20 -18.99 2.01 0.36
CA GLU A 20 -19.69 2.95 -0.53
C GLU A 20 -19.77 2.46 -1.98
N GLU A 21 -19.03 1.40 -2.34
CA GLU A 21 -19.03 0.77 -3.68
C GLU A 21 -18.76 1.74 -4.85
N ILE A 22 -18.10 2.88 -4.58
CA ILE A 22 -17.79 3.88 -5.61
C ILE A 22 -16.58 3.50 -6.48
N LEU A 23 -15.83 2.48 -6.09
CA LEU A 23 -14.70 1.90 -6.83
C LEU A 23 -14.72 0.38 -6.69
N THR A 24 -14.36 -0.33 -7.77
CA THR A 24 -14.01 -1.75 -7.64
C THR A 24 -12.66 -1.92 -6.94
N LEU A 25 -12.44 -3.07 -6.32
CA LEU A 25 -11.18 -3.37 -5.63
C LEU A 25 -9.98 -3.29 -6.57
N GLU A 26 -10.10 -3.81 -7.79
CA GLU A 26 -9.06 -3.79 -8.81
C GLU A 26 -8.71 -2.36 -9.23
N ASN A 27 -9.73 -1.52 -9.43
CA ASN A 27 -9.53 -0.11 -9.77
C ASN A 27 -8.85 0.66 -8.63
N ALA A 28 -9.23 0.40 -7.38
CA ALA A 28 -8.57 1.00 -6.23
C ALA A 28 -7.10 0.56 -6.15
N VAL A 29 -6.83 -0.76 -6.25
CA VAL A 29 -5.46 -1.31 -6.26
C VAL A 29 -4.64 -0.71 -7.40
N GLN A 30 -5.20 -0.61 -8.61
CA GLN A 30 -4.52 0.00 -9.76
C GLN A 30 -4.13 1.47 -9.49
N LYS A 31 -5.06 2.26 -8.91
CA LYS A 31 -4.84 3.68 -8.56
C LYS A 31 -3.74 3.89 -7.51
N MET A 32 -3.45 2.88 -6.68
CA MET A 32 -2.39 2.94 -5.67
C MET A 32 -1.10 2.18 -6.03
N THR A 33 -1.06 1.45 -7.17
CA THR A 33 0.09 0.63 -7.57
C THR A 33 0.61 0.96 -8.99
N SER A 34 0.04 0.35 -10.03
CA SER A 34 0.55 0.43 -11.39
C SER A 34 0.37 1.82 -12.02
N LEU A 35 -0.71 2.53 -11.68
CA LEU A 35 -0.93 3.88 -12.18
C LEU A 35 0.16 4.86 -11.70
N PRO A 36 0.46 4.99 -10.38
CA PRO A 36 1.55 5.84 -9.93
C PRO A 36 2.92 5.33 -10.40
N ALA A 37 3.15 4.01 -10.43
CA ALA A 37 4.41 3.46 -10.96
C ALA A 37 4.65 3.87 -12.41
N ARG A 38 3.63 3.79 -13.27
CA ARG A 38 3.69 4.27 -14.66
C ARG A 38 3.93 5.78 -14.75
N LYS A 39 3.17 6.57 -13.97
CA LYS A 39 3.27 8.05 -13.99
C LYS A 39 4.66 8.55 -13.54
N LEU A 40 5.28 7.87 -12.58
CA LEU A 40 6.59 8.21 -12.03
C LEU A 40 7.76 7.53 -12.77
N GLY A 41 7.48 6.60 -13.70
CA GLY A 41 8.50 5.85 -14.42
C GLY A 41 9.25 4.83 -13.57
N LEU A 42 8.59 4.28 -12.54
CA LEU A 42 9.14 3.23 -11.68
C LEU A 42 9.08 1.89 -12.42
N LYS A 43 10.13 1.61 -13.20
CA LYS A 43 10.27 0.34 -13.92
C LYS A 43 10.25 -0.83 -12.93
N GLU A 44 9.64 -1.93 -13.35
CA GLU A 44 9.61 -3.21 -12.61
C GLU A 44 8.90 -3.13 -11.24
N ARG A 45 8.04 -2.13 -11.01
CA ARG A 45 7.22 -1.98 -9.79
C ARG A 45 5.75 -1.70 -10.10
N GLY A 46 4.89 -1.94 -9.11
CA GLY A 46 3.45 -1.61 -9.16
C GLY A 46 2.56 -2.65 -9.84
N LEU A 47 3.09 -3.80 -10.24
CA LEU A 47 2.32 -4.94 -10.74
C LEU A 47 2.89 -6.24 -10.13
N ILE A 48 2.05 -7.26 -10.01
CA ILE A 48 2.47 -8.63 -9.67
C ILE A 48 2.72 -9.37 -10.98
N LYS A 49 3.99 -9.53 -11.33
CA LYS A 49 4.44 -10.25 -12.52
C LYS A 49 5.86 -10.77 -12.31
N GLU A 50 6.18 -11.89 -12.94
CA GLU A 50 7.55 -12.42 -12.97
C GLU A 50 8.56 -11.36 -13.45
N GLY A 51 9.74 -11.33 -12.83
CA GLY A 51 10.80 -10.37 -13.11
C GLY A 51 10.63 -8.99 -12.45
N MET A 52 9.53 -8.74 -11.73
CA MET A 52 9.32 -7.48 -11.01
C MET A 52 9.83 -7.55 -9.56
N TYR A 53 10.06 -6.37 -8.96
CA TYR A 53 10.38 -6.31 -7.53
C TYR A 53 9.22 -6.84 -6.69
N ALA A 54 9.52 -7.69 -5.72
CA ALA A 54 8.55 -8.22 -4.76
C ALA A 54 8.20 -7.17 -3.70
N ASP A 55 7.45 -6.15 -4.12
CA ASP A 55 6.76 -5.20 -3.25
C ASP A 55 5.29 -5.59 -3.16
N ILE A 56 4.89 -6.21 -2.05
CA ILE A 56 3.59 -6.88 -1.92
C ILE A 56 2.95 -6.47 -0.60
N ALA A 57 1.66 -6.13 -0.63
CA ALA A 57 0.84 -5.97 0.55
C ALA A 57 -0.25 -7.05 0.56
N ILE A 58 -0.35 -7.78 1.66
CA ILE A 58 -1.40 -8.78 1.91
C ILE A 58 -2.34 -8.17 2.93
N PHE A 59 -3.61 -8.05 2.56
CA PHE A 59 -4.64 -7.47 3.40
C PHE A 59 -5.95 -8.23 3.25
N ASN A 60 -6.79 -8.19 4.28
CA ASN A 60 -8.11 -8.77 4.27
C ASN A 60 -9.14 -7.70 3.86
N PRO A 61 -9.80 -7.84 2.69
CA PRO A 61 -10.75 -6.86 2.19
C PRO A 61 -12.00 -6.71 3.08
N GLU A 62 -12.37 -7.72 3.85
CA GLU A 62 -13.56 -7.71 4.70
C GLU A 62 -13.37 -6.84 5.95
N ILE A 63 -12.13 -6.74 6.46
CA ILE A 63 -11.85 -6.05 7.73
C ILE A 63 -10.93 -4.83 7.59
N ILE A 64 -10.42 -4.52 6.39
CA ILE A 64 -9.54 -3.37 6.18
C ILE A 64 -10.23 -2.06 6.62
N LEU A 65 -9.55 -1.29 7.47
CA LEU A 65 -10.13 -0.11 8.13
C LEU A 65 -9.08 0.94 8.53
N ASP A 66 -9.35 2.21 8.23
CA ASP A 66 -8.62 3.35 8.80
C ASP A 66 -9.13 3.69 10.21
N LYS A 67 -8.25 3.63 11.21
CA LYS A 67 -8.58 3.96 12.60
C LYS A 67 -8.26 5.41 12.99
N ALA A 68 -7.40 6.07 12.23
CA ALA A 68 -6.92 7.41 12.55
C ALA A 68 -8.03 8.47 12.40
N THR A 69 -8.23 9.29 13.42
CA THR A 69 -9.20 10.39 13.45
C THR A 69 -8.50 11.75 13.61
N TYR A 70 -9.24 12.85 13.54
CA TYR A 70 -8.67 14.17 13.83
C TYR A 70 -8.27 14.33 15.29
N ALA A 71 -9.05 13.75 16.21
CA ALA A 71 -8.76 13.77 17.65
C ALA A 71 -7.61 12.82 18.01
N ASP A 72 -7.53 11.67 17.34
CA ASP A 72 -6.48 10.67 17.55
C ASP A 72 -5.88 10.21 16.21
N PRO A 73 -4.89 10.93 15.68
CA PRO A 73 -4.36 10.70 14.34
C PRO A 73 -3.27 9.62 14.25
N HIS A 74 -2.76 9.09 15.38
CA HIS A 74 -1.64 8.14 15.42
C HIS A 74 -2.08 6.68 15.57
N GLN A 75 -3.14 6.30 14.85
CA GLN A 75 -3.69 4.95 14.90
C GLN A 75 -3.32 4.18 13.64
N TYR A 76 -2.65 3.03 13.81
CA TYR A 76 -2.40 2.11 12.71
C TYR A 76 -3.71 1.51 12.19
N PRO A 77 -3.79 1.25 10.88
CA PRO A 77 -4.96 0.63 10.29
C PRO A 77 -5.09 -0.84 10.66
N GLU A 78 -6.30 -1.36 10.51
CA GLU A 78 -6.59 -2.78 10.63
C GLU A 78 -6.68 -3.45 9.25
N GLY A 79 -6.45 -4.77 9.20
CA GLY A 79 -6.65 -5.61 8.02
C GLY A 79 -5.42 -5.76 7.12
N VAL A 80 -4.32 -5.04 7.36
CA VAL A 80 -3.03 -5.30 6.68
C VAL A 80 -2.25 -6.35 7.47
N GLU A 81 -2.05 -7.53 6.88
CA GLU A 81 -1.44 -8.68 7.56
C GLU A 81 0.06 -8.77 7.33
N TYR A 82 0.48 -8.60 6.08
CA TYR A 82 1.88 -8.69 5.68
C TYR A 82 2.24 -7.61 4.68
N VAL A 83 3.48 -7.13 4.77
CA VAL A 83 4.08 -6.25 3.77
C VAL A 83 5.48 -6.75 3.46
N VAL A 84 5.76 -6.91 2.17
CA VAL A 84 7.05 -7.30 1.62
C VAL A 84 7.57 -6.13 0.81
N VAL A 85 8.85 -5.79 0.99
CA VAL A 85 9.54 -4.77 0.22
C VAL A 85 10.81 -5.38 -0.34
N ASN A 86 11.00 -5.31 -1.66
CA ASN A 86 12.16 -5.92 -2.34
C ASN A 86 12.40 -7.39 -1.94
N GLY A 87 11.34 -8.16 -1.75
CA GLY A 87 11.40 -9.58 -1.37
C GLY A 87 11.69 -9.87 0.10
N LYS A 88 11.80 -8.85 0.95
CA LYS A 88 11.96 -9.02 2.41
C LYS A 88 10.67 -8.64 3.12
N MET A 89 10.22 -9.49 4.04
CA MET A 89 9.10 -9.18 4.92
C MET A 89 9.46 -8.02 5.83
N ILE A 90 8.58 -7.03 5.93
CA ILE A 90 8.73 -5.82 6.74
C ILE A 90 7.64 -5.76 7.80
N ILE A 91 6.41 -6.13 7.43
CA ILE A 91 5.29 -6.34 8.35
C ILE A 91 4.95 -7.82 8.35
N SER A 92 4.85 -8.40 9.54
CA SER A 92 4.42 -9.77 9.77
C SER A 92 3.39 -9.79 10.88
N LYS A 93 2.22 -10.41 10.63
CA LYS A 93 1.12 -10.50 11.61
C LYS A 93 0.79 -9.16 12.26
N LYS A 94 0.68 -8.10 11.43
CA LYS A 94 0.40 -6.70 11.83
C LYS A 94 1.54 -5.96 12.56
N GLU A 95 2.69 -6.58 12.80
CA GLU A 95 3.83 -5.96 13.47
C GLU A 95 4.99 -5.67 12.51
N HIS A 96 5.62 -4.52 12.67
CA HIS A 96 6.84 -4.17 11.93
C HIS A 96 8.05 -4.92 12.51
N ILE A 97 8.71 -5.76 11.72
CA ILE A 97 9.76 -6.66 12.23
C ILE A 97 11.17 -6.04 12.23
N GLY A 98 11.30 -4.75 11.96
CA GLY A 98 12.56 -3.98 12.04
C GLY A 98 13.44 -4.05 10.78
N ALA A 99 13.09 -4.87 9.79
CA ALA A 99 13.80 -4.93 8.53
C ALA A 99 13.66 -3.62 7.72
N LEU A 100 14.77 -3.14 7.15
CA LEU A 100 14.81 -1.94 6.30
C LEU A 100 15.24 -2.31 4.88
N ALA A 101 14.30 -2.81 4.08
CA ALA A 101 14.59 -3.29 2.72
C ALA A 101 14.41 -2.23 1.63
N GLY A 102 14.14 -0.97 1.99
CA GLY A 102 13.94 0.13 1.04
C GLY A 102 15.20 0.42 0.21
N LYS A 103 15.00 0.88 -1.03
CA LYS A 103 16.08 1.34 -1.91
C LYS A 103 15.71 2.69 -2.51
N ALA A 104 16.70 3.58 -2.65
CA ALA A 104 16.51 4.84 -3.35
C ALA A 104 16.16 4.57 -4.83
N LEU A 105 15.02 5.08 -5.28
CA LEU A 105 14.57 4.93 -6.67
C LEU A 105 15.18 6.05 -7.52
N ARG A 106 15.97 5.66 -8.52
CA ARG A 106 16.60 6.60 -9.45
C ARG A 106 15.89 6.52 -10.80
N LYS A 107 15.51 7.68 -11.35
CA LYS A 107 15.00 7.75 -12.73
C LYS A 107 16.15 7.40 -13.66
N ARG A 108 16.08 6.25 -14.33
CA ARG A 108 17.02 5.90 -15.41
C ARG A 108 16.74 6.84 -16.58
N ILE A 109 17.58 7.87 -16.74
CA ILE A 109 17.62 8.67 -17.96
C ILE A 109 18.13 7.74 -19.05
N PRO A 110 17.37 7.50 -20.14
CA PRO A 110 17.89 6.74 -21.27
C PRO A 110 19.17 7.42 -21.77
N ARG A 111 20.23 6.65 -21.97
CA ARG A 111 21.37 7.09 -22.79
C ARG A 111 20.97 7.00 -24.26
#